data_AF-A0A373Q9H0-F1
#
_entry.id   AF-A0A373Q9H0-F1
#
_cell.length_a   1.000
_cell.length_b   1.000
_cell.length_c   1.000
_cell.angle_alpha   90.00
_cell.angle_beta   90.00
_cell.angle_gamma   90.00
#
_symmetry.space_group_name_H-M   'P 1'
#
loop_
_entity.id
_entity.type
_entity.pdbx_description
1 polymer ?
#
loop_
_entity_poly.entity_id
_entity_poly.type
_entity_poly.pdbx_seq_one_letter_code
_entity_poly.pdbx_strand_id
1 'polypeptide(L)'
;MNDKEKEGLISQYCGNKMKQLREICDPIIRLMNVPLSEYDDLYSDAMNVVLESVENFNQERNCSFKTFLIGNIKRSFQDWLRDRHRWKRCNLETDERGNLKKNERGQTISIPNVSLDVKTEDGIDLAEKIACVENNNDEEELSQQMEEYLNGLSKVQRKILFLLSDGYTKDEIISMLKIDNFLYNDSMMAIKNEKNKRKIQMLIRR
;
A
#
# COMPACT_ATOMS: atom_id res chain seq x y z
N MET A 1 40.10 -14.68 20.38
CA MET A 1 39.25 -15.89 20.39
C MET A 1 39.64 -16.83 19.27
N ASN A 2 39.71 -18.11 19.58
CA ASN A 2 39.86 -19.18 18.58
C ASN A 2 38.49 -19.58 17.98
N ASP A 3 38.50 -20.38 16.92
CA ASP A 3 37.27 -20.74 16.19
C ASP A 3 36.27 -21.55 17.03
N LYS A 4 36.75 -22.42 17.93
CA LYS A 4 35.86 -23.17 18.85
C LYS A 4 35.14 -22.27 19.83
N GLU A 5 35.82 -21.26 20.36
CA GLU A 5 35.21 -20.25 21.25
C GLU A 5 34.15 -19.44 20.50
N LYS A 6 34.45 -19.06 19.25
CA LYS A 6 33.51 -18.36 18.37
C LYS A 6 32.24 -19.19 18.12
N GLU A 7 32.40 -20.44 17.71
CA GLU A 7 31.29 -21.38 17.51
C GLU A 7 30.47 -21.59 18.79
N GLY A 8 31.13 -21.67 19.95
CA GLY A 8 30.49 -21.78 21.26
C GLY A 8 29.58 -20.58 21.56
N LEU A 9 30.06 -19.36 21.32
CA LEU A 9 29.26 -18.15 21.50
C LEU A 9 28.08 -18.09 20.52
N ILE A 10 28.30 -18.42 19.25
CA ILE A 10 27.22 -18.44 18.25
C ILE A 10 26.13 -19.44 18.67
N SER A 11 26.52 -20.67 19.03
CA SER A 11 25.59 -21.69 19.48
C SER A 11 24.84 -21.28 20.76
N GLN A 12 25.52 -20.60 21.70
CA GLN A 12 24.90 -20.11 22.93
C GLN A 12 23.76 -19.10 22.66
N TYR A 13 23.98 -18.13 21.76
CA TYR A 13 23.01 -17.06 21.51
C TYR A 13 21.98 -17.41 20.44
N CYS A 14 22.40 -18.05 19.35
CA CYS A 14 21.53 -18.37 18.21
C CYS A 14 20.89 -19.77 18.31
N GLY A 15 21.45 -20.67 19.12
CA GLY A 15 20.90 -22.01 19.36
C GLY A 15 19.64 -21.97 20.23
N ASN A 16 19.01 -23.14 20.41
CA ASN A 16 17.81 -23.33 21.23
C ASN A 16 16.71 -22.27 20.97
N LYS A 17 16.32 -22.11 19.70
CA LYS A 17 15.33 -21.11 19.26
C LYS A 17 15.70 -19.67 19.66
N MET A 18 16.99 -19.36 19.74
CA MET A 18 17.54 -18.06 20.09
C MET A 18 17.16 -17.58 21.50
N LYS A 19 16.92 -18.49 22.46
CA LYS A 19 16.41 -18.13 23.79
C LYS A 19 17.19 -17.00 24.47
N GLN A 20 18.53 -17.09 24.50
CA GLN A 20 19.37 -16.07 25.15
C GLN A 20 19.40 -14.75 24.36
N LEU A 21 19.35 -14.81 23.03
CA LEU A 21 19.29 -13.62 22.20
C LEU A 21 17.94 -12.89 22.39
N ARG A 22 16.83 -13.63 22.45
CA ARG A 22 15.49 -13.10 22.75
C ARG A 22 15.44 -12.41 24.11
N GLU A 23 16.04 -13.01 25.15
CA GLU A 23 16.15 -12.38 26.49
C GLU A 23 16.84 -11.00 26.45
N ILE A 24 17.77 -10.79 25.51
CA ILE A 24 18.44 -9.50 25.29
C ILE A 24 17.60 -8.56 24.43
N CYS A 25 17.06 -9.06 23.31
CA CYS A 25 16.35 -8.26 22.31
C CYS A 25 14.99 -7.79 22.82
N ASP A 26 14.18 -8.67 23.42
CA ASP A 26 12.81 -8.40 23.85
C ASP A 26 12.63 -7.09 24.66
N PRO A 27 13.42 -6.81 25.72
CA PRO A 27 13.30 -5.55 26.44
C PRO A 27 13.67 -4.33 25.59
N ILE A 28 14.61 -4.45 24.65
CA ILE A 28 15.01 -3.36 23.76
C ILE A 28 13.88 -3.09 22.75
N ILE A 29 13.34 -4.13 22.11
CA ILE A 29 12.25 -4.02 21.13
C ILE A 29 11.00 -3.41 21.79
N ARG A 30 10.63 -3.86 23.00
CA ARG A 30 9.54 -3.26 23.78
C ARG A 30 9.73 -1.77 24.02
N LEU A 31 10.97 -1.33 24.29
CA LEU A 31 11.28 0.09 24.49
C LEU A 31 11.22 0.92 23.21
N MET A 32 11.40 0.29 22.04
CA MET A 32 11.31 0.94 20.73
C MET A 32 9.87 1.14 20.25
N ASN A 33 8.91 0.43 20.85
CA ASN A 33 7.48 0.51 20.53
C ASN A 33 7.18 0.26 19.05
N VAL A 34 7.82 -0.76 18.47
CA VAL A 34 7.57 -1.23 17.10
C VAL A 34 6.45 -2.29 17.09
N PRO A 35 5.69 -2.44 15.99
CA PRO A 35 4.65 -3.45 15.90
C PRO A 35 5.22 -4.88 15.94
N LEU A 36 4.41 -5.83 16.41
CA LEU A 36 4.82 -7.24 16.55
C LEU A 36 5.27 -7.86 15.22
N SER A 37 4.72 -7.39 14.09
CA SER A 37 5.11 -7.81 12.75
C SER A 37 6.59 -7.58 12.42
N GLU A 38 7.25 -6.67 13.15
CA GLU A 38 8.66 -6.32 12.93
C GLU A 38 9.65 -7.13 13.77
N TYR A 39 9.15 -7.95 14.70
CA TYR A 39 10.02 -8.66 15.64
C TYR A 39 10.94 -9.64 14.94
N ASP A 40 10.44 -10.36 13.94
CA ASP A 40 11.23 -11.36 13.22
C ASP A 40 12.39 -10.70 12.45
N ASP A 41 12.16 -9.55 11.80
CA ASP A 41 13.21 -8.76 11.15
C ASP A 41 14.30 -8.33 12.14
N LEU A 42 13.89 -7.88 13.33
CA LEU A 42 14.81 -7.44 14.39
C LEU A 42 15.60 -8.62 14.98
N TYR A 43 14.99 -9.80 15.12
CA TYR A 43 15.74 -10.99 15.53
C TYR A 43 16.74 -11.43 14.46
N SER A 44 16.37 -11.39 13.18
CA SER A 44 17.29 -11.66 12.06
C SER A 44 18.47 -10.68 12.05
N ASP A 45 18.22 -9.39 12.26
CA ASP A 45 19.28 -8.39 12.39
C ASP A 45 20.19 -8.70 13.60
N ALA A 46 19.61 -9.02 14.76
CA ALA A 46 20.37 -9.38 15.95
C ALA A 46 21.26 -10.63 15.76
N MET A 47 20.82 -11.62 14.97
CA MET A 47 21.65 -12.77 14.63
C MET A 47 22.89 -12.36 13.82
N ASN A 48 22.74 -11.47 12.85
CA ASN A 48 23.89 -10.93 12.09
C ASN A 48 24.85 -10.18 13.03
N VAL A 49 24.31 -9.38 13.94
CA VAL A 49 25.10 -8.68 14.96
C VAL A 49 25.86 -9.65 15.86
N VAL A 50 25.29 -10.81 16.20
CA VAL A 50 26.03 -11.86 16.94
C VAL A 50 27.25 -12.32 16.14
N LEU A 51 27.08 -12.66 14.85
CA LEU A 51 28.16 -13.11 13.99
C LEU A 51 29.28 -12.07 13.88
N GLU A 52 28.92 -10.81 13.63
CA GLU A 52 29.88 -9.70 13.56
C GLU A 52 30.55 -9.42 14.91
N SER A 53 29.80 -9.51 16.01
CA SER A 53 30.33 -9.26 17.34
C SER A 53 31.34 -10.34 17.74
N VAL A 54 31.07 -11.60 17.40
CA VAL A 54 31.98 -12.73 17.65
C VAL A 54 33.30 -12.53 16.90
N GLU A 55 33.25 -12.04 15.65
CA GLU A 55 34.46 -11.80 14.87
C GLU A 55 35.30 -10.62 15.41
N ASN A 56 34.62 -9.55 15.84
CA ASN A 56 35.26 -8.29 16.21
C ASN A 56 35.55 -8.13 17.71
N PHE A 57 35.16 -9.08 18.56
CA PHE A 57 35.33 -8.95 20.00
C PHE A 57 36.80 -9.07 20.42
N ASN A 58 37.33 -8.00 20.98
CA ASN A 58 38.66 -7.97 21.57
C ASN A 58 38.59 -8.28 23.08
N GLN A 59 39.14 -9.43 23.48
CA GLN A 59 39.21 -9.90 24.88
C GLN A 59 40.10 -9.03 25.78
N GLU A 60 41.01 -8.24 25.22
CA GLU A 60 41.87 -7.31 25.99
C GLU A 60 41.09 -6.12 26.52
N ARG A 61 39.91 -5.82 25.94
CA ARG A 61 38.99 -4.85 26.50
C ARG A 61 38.30 -5.53 27.68
N ASN A 62 38.57 -5.06 28.90
CA ASN A 62 38.01 -5.52 30.18
C ASN A 62 36.47 -5.43 30.27
N CYS A 63 35.73 -6.09 29.37
CA CYS A 63 34.29 -6.19 29.37
C CYS A 63 33.86 -7.60 28.95
N SER A 64 32.67 -8.01 29.41
CA SER A 64 32.12 -9.30 28.99
C SER A 64 31.61 -9.23 27.55
N PHE A 65 31.68 -10.35 26.83
CA PHE A 65 31.09 -10.46 25.48
C PHE A 65 29.61 -10.07 25.49
N LYS A 66 28.84 -10.50 26.50
CA LYS A 66 27.43 -10.13 26.66
C LYS A 66 27.24 -8.61 26.71
N THR A 67 28.06 -7.90 27.47
CA THR A 67 27.98 -6.43 27.56
C THR A 67 28.28 -5.78 26.22
N PHE A 68 29.31 -6.25 25.52
CA PHE A 68 29.67 -5.78 24.18
C PHE A 68 28.54 -6.01 23.17
N LEU A 69 27.99 -7.22 23.15
CA LEU A 69 26.89 -7.62 22.28
C LEU A 69 25.63 -6.78 22.50
N ILE A 70 25.22 -6.58 23.76
CA ILE A 70 24.06 -5.72 24.09
C ILE A 70 24.26 -4.30 23.53
N GLY A 71 25.49 -3.76 23.63
CA GLY A 71 25.82 -2.45 23.08
C GLY A 71 25.77 -2.39 21.55
N ASN A 72 26.17 -3.46 20.86
CA ASN A 72 26.08 -3.57 19.41
C ASN A 72 24.63 -3.70 18.94
N ILE A 73 23.83 -4.59 19.55
CA ILE A 73 22.41 -4.78 19.23
C ILE A 73 21.62 -3.48 19.39
N LYS A 74 21.84 -2.75 20.50
CA LYS A 74 21.16 -1.45 20.72
C LYS A 74 21.43 -0.45 19.59
N ARG A 75 22.67 -0.39 19.09
CA ARG A 75 23.03 0.50 17.97
C ARG A 75 22.43 0.03 16.65
N SER A 76 22.52 -1.27 16.36
CA SER A 76 21.92 -1.87 15.16
C SER A 76 20.41 -1.60 15.09
N PHE A 77 19.70 -1.82 16.19
CA PHE A 77 18.26 -1.58 16.25
C PHE A 77 17.90 -0.09 16.12
N GLN A 78 18.73 0.82 16.64
CA GLN A 78 18.56 2.25 16.42
C GLN A 78 18.77 2.64 14.95
N ASP A 79 19.79 2.10 14.30
CA ASP A 79 20.06 2.31 12.89
C ASP A 79 18.91 1.76 12.02
N TRP A 80 18.44 0.55 12.33
CA TRP A 80 17.28 -0.07 11.70
C TRP A 80 16.02 0.81 11.81
N LEU A 81 15.71 1.30 13.02
CA LEU A 81 14.55 2.15 13.26
C LEU A 81 14.64 3.45 12.49
N ARG A 82 15.80 4.10 12.50
CA ARG A 82 16.07 5.32 11.74
C ARG A 82 15.85 5.10 10.24
N ASP A 83 16.40 4.02 9.69
CA ASP A 83 16.41 3.79 8.25
C ASP A 83 15.05 3.36 7.71
N ARG A 84 14.24 2.68 8.53
CA ARG A 84 12.85 2.29 8.23
C ARG A 84 11.87 3.45 8.39
N HIS A 85 12.03 4.29 9.42
CA HIS A 85 11.19 5.47 9.67
C HIS A 85 11.55 6.71 8.83
N ARG A 86 12.36 6.55 7.79
CA ARG A 86 12.65 7.63 6.85
C ARG A 86 11.39 7.92 6.03
N TRP A 87 10.95 9.18 5.98
CA TRP A 87 9.67 9.60 5.37
C TRP A 87 9.39 9.03 3.98
N LYS A 88 10.41 8.84 3.14
CA LYS A 88 10.24 8.24 1.79
C LYS A 88 9.90 6.73 1.79
N ARG A 89 9.91 6.06 2.96
CA ARG A 89 9.80 4.59 3.09
C ARG A 89 8.65 4.12 3.96
N CYS A 90 7.99 5.03 4.69
CA CYS A 90 6.84 4.69 5.53
C CYS A 90 5.89 5.88 5.62
N ASN A 91 4.63 5.56 5.95
CA ASN A 91 3.63 6.57 6.27
C ASN A 91 3.92 7.08 7.68
N LEU A 92 4.07 8.40 7.81
CA LEU A 92 4.33 9.07 9.08
C LEU A 92 3.17 10.01 9.40
N GLU A 93 2.82 10.12 10.68
CA GLU A 93 1.79 11.05 11.12
C GLU A 93 2.23 12.50 10.92
N THR A 94 1.30 13.32 10.44
CA THR A 94 1.46 14.77 10.34
C THR A 94 0.52 15.51 11.30
N ASP A 95 0.89 16.72 11.67
CA ASP A 95 0.00 17.68 12.31
C ASP A 95 -0.99 18.28 11.28
N GLU A 96 -1.92 19.10 11.76
CA GLU A 96 -2.92 19.79 10.92
C GLU A 96 -2.30 20.74 9.88
N ARG A 97 -1.02 21.08 10.05
CA ARG A 97 -0.25 21.96 9.16
C ARG A 97 0.66 21.18 8.21
N GLY A 98 0.61 19.84 8.24
CA GLY A 98 1.41 18.95 7.38
C GLY A 98 2.85 18.71 7.88
N ASN A 99 3.22 19.14 9.09
CA ASN A 99 4.54 18.83 9.65
C ASN A 99 4.54 17.46 10.32
N LEU A 100 5.67 16.76 10.28
CA LEU A 100 5.83 15.46 10.92
C LEU A 100 5.65 15.56 12.43
N LYS A 101 4.68 14.81 12.97
CA LYS A 101 4.49 14.65 14.41
C LYS A 101 5.67 13.86 15.00
N LYS A 102 6.07 14.26 16.20
CA LYS A 102 7.11 13.59 16.97
C LYS A 102 6.55 13.17 18.32
N ASN A 103 6.98 12.00 18.79
CA ASN A 103 6.70 11.53 20.14
C ASN A 103 7.52 12.31 21.18
N GLU A 104 7.30 12.03 22.47
CA GLU A 104 8.02 12.66 23.59
C GLU A 104 9.56 12.49 23.52
N ARG A 105 10.04 11.50 22.77
CA ARG A 105 11.47 11.22 22.54
C ARG A 105 12.03 11.92 21.30
N GLY A 106 11.24 12.75 20.62
CA GLY A 106 11.63 13.47 19.41
C GLY A 106 11.69 12.62 18.15
N GLN A 107 11.16 11.39 18.18
CA GLN A 107 11.11 10.47 17.03
C GLN A 107 9.79 10.64 16.28
N THR A 108 9.82 10.53 14.95
CA THR A 108 8.61 10.58 14.13
C THR A 108 7.71 9.38 14.36
N ILE A 109 6.40 9.59 14.33
CA ILE A 109 5.40 8.55 14.59
C ILE A 109 5.03 7.88 13.26
N SER A 110 5.24 6.56 13.15
CA SER A 110 4.87 5.80 11.96
C SER A 110 3.43 5.31 12.07
N ILE A 111 2.67 5.45 10.97
CA ILE A 111 1.32 4.92 10.83
C ILE A 111 1.45 3.44 10.43
N PRO A 112 1.08 2.49 11.30
CA PRO A 112 1.17 1.08 10.98
C PRO A 112 0.14 0.71 9.92
N ASN A 113 0.45 -0.32 9.14
CA ASN A 113 -0.55 -0.93 8.27
C ASN A 113 -1.62 -1.60 9.13
N VAL A 114 -2.87 -1.44 8.72
CA VAL A 114 -4.03 -2.04 9.37
C VAL A 114 -4.67 -3.03 8.38
N SER A 115 -4.98 -4.23 8.86
CA SER A 115 -5.68 -5.22 8.01
C SER A 115 -7.08 -4.74 7.67
N LEU A 116 -7.52 -5.00 6.45
CA LEU A 116 -8.91 -4.77 6.05
C LEU A 116 -9.89 -5.64 6.85
N ASP A 117 -9.43 -6.78 7.36
CA ASP A 117 -10.22 -7.70 8.19
C ASP A 117 -10.25 -7.30 9.67
N VAL A 118 -9.65 -6.15 10.05
CA VAL A 118 -9.74 -5.70 11.44
C VAL A 118 -11.18 -5.32 11.76
N LYS A 119 -11.71 -5.84 12.86
CA LYS A 119 -13.03 -5.46 13.36
C LYS A 119 -12.98 -4.02 13.87
N THR A 120 -13.88 -3.18 13.38
CA THR A 120 -14.09 -1.82 13.88
C THR A 120 -14.89 -1.84 15.19
N GLU A 121 -15.07 -0.68 15.82
CA GLU A 121 -15.83 -0.54 17.09
C GLU A 121 -17.25 -1.14 17.01
N ASP A 122 -17.84 -1.15 15.82
CA ASP A 122 -19.19 -1.71 15.57
C ASP A 122 -19.19 -3.23 15.31
N GLY A 123 -18.03 -3.90 15.41
CA GLY A 123 -17.90 -5.34 15.15
C GLY A 123 -17.95 -5.73 13.67
N ILE A 124 -17.89 -4.75 12.77
CA ILE A 124 -17.88 -4.93 11.31
C ILE A 124 -16.44 -4.84 10.81
N ASP A 125 -16.07 -5.63 9.79
CA ASP A 125 -14.74 -5.58 9.17
C ASP A 125 -14.47 -4.20 8.56
N LEU A 126 -13.25 -3.69 8.70
CA LEU A 126 -12.84 -2.39 8.18
C LEU A 126 -13.07 -2.31 6.67
N ALA A 127 -12.87 -3.41 5.94
CA ALA A 127 -13.17 -3.54 4.52
C ALA A 127 -14.60 -3.12 4.16
N GLU A 128 -15.59 -3.47 4.98
CA GLU A 128 -17.01 -3.20 4.72
C GLU A 128 -17.38 -1.75 5.06
N LYS A 129 -16.61 -1.09 5.92
CA LYS A 129 -16.77 0.33 6.25
C LYS A 129 -16.07 1.28 5.31
N ILE A 130 -15.02 0.81 4.63
CA ILE A 130 -14.45 1.56 3.52
C ILE A 130 -15.53 1.56 2.45
N ALA A 131 -16.25 2.67 2.35
CA ALA A 131 -17.17 2.88 1.25
C ALA A 131 -16.40 2.53 -0.02
N CYS A 132 -16.95 1.64 -0.84
CA CYS A 132 -16.52 1.57 -2.22
C CYS A 132 -16.74 2.98 -2.76
N VAL A 133 -15.64 3.74 -2.87
CA VAL A 133 -15.55 4.73 -3.92
C VAL A 133 -15.56 3.87 -5.17
N GLU A 134 -16.76 3.42 -5.59
CA GLU A 134 -17.07 3.48 -7.00
C GLU A 134 -16.53 4.84 -7.40
N ASN A 135 -15.59 4.89 -8.33
CA ASN A 135 -15.20 6.15 -8.94
C ASN A 135 -16.43 6.67 -9.70
N ASN A 136 -17.52 6.98 -8.99
CA ASN A 136 -18.72 7.65 -9.48
C ASN A 136 -18.42 9.14 -9.74
N ASN A 137 -17.14 9.52 -9.73
CA ASN A 137 -16.64 10.51 -10.67
C ASN A 137 -16.48 9.90 -12.10
N ASP A 138 -17.32 8.94 -12.46
CA ASP A 138 -17.73 8.60 -13.83
C ASP A 138 -18.59 9.73 -14.45
N GLU A 139 -18.46 10.97 -13.97
CA GLU A 139 -18.18 12.03 -14.93
C GLU A 139 -16.75 11.82 -15.42
N GLU A 140 -16.52 10.76 -16.22
CA GLU A 140 -15.44 10.80 -17.19
C GLU A 140 -15.59 12.17 -17.85
N GLU A 141 -14.65 13.09 -17.60
CA GLU A 141 -14.66 14.42 -18.23
C GLU A 141 -14.61 14.16 -19.73
N LEU A 142 -15.79 14.07 -20.34
CA LEU A 142 -15.93 13.85 -21.75
C LEU A 142 -15.25 15.05 -22.38
N SER A 143 -14.36 14.80 -23.34
CA SER A 143 -13.76 15.90 -24.07
C SER A 143 -14.88 16.82 -24.58
N GLN A 144 -14.64 18.13 -24.62
CA GLN A 144 -15.60 19.11 -25.12
C GLN A 144 -16.20 18.70 -26.49
N GLN A 145 -15.42 18.02 -27.32
CA GLN A 145 -15.83 17.46 -28.62
C GLN A 145 -16.88 16.35 -28.49
N MET A 146 -16.73 15.46 -27.50
CA MET A 146 -17.67 14.39 -27.22
C MET A 146 -18.97 14.94 -26.61
N GLU A 147 -18.89 15.95 -25.74
CA GLU A 147 -20.07 16.65 -25.22
C GLU A 147 -20.87 17.34 -26.33
N GLU A 148 -20.20 18.08 -27.22
CA GLU A 148 -20.82 18.75 -28.37
C GLU A 148 -21.48 17.77 -29.36
N TYR A 149 -20.92 16.56 -29.47
CA TYR A 149 -21.49 15.47 -30.26
C TYR A 149 -22.75 14.89 -29.60
N LEU A 150 -22.66 14.50 -28.32
CA LEU A 150 -23.80 13.99 -27.58
C LEU A 150 -24.95 15.00 -27.53
N ASN A 151 -24.64 16.30 -27.39
CA ASN A 151 -25.62 17.39 -27.42
C ASN A 151 -26.37 17.52 -28.76
N GLY A 152 -25.81 17.02 -29.86
CA GLY A 152 -26.50 16.92 -31.15
C GLY A 152 -27.43 15.71 -31.31
N LEU A 153 -27.41 14.77 -30.36
CA LEU A 153 -28.21 13.55 -30.39
C LEU A 153 -29.43 13.64 -29.46
N SER A 154 -30.53 13.03 -29.89
CA SER A 154 -31.73 12.86 -29.07
C SER A 154 -31.48 11.89 -27.90
N LYS A 155 -32.33 11.94 -26.87
CA LYS A 155 -32.22 11.05 -25.70
C LYS A 155 -32.24 9.57 -26.10
N VAL A 156 -33.04 9.19 -27.10
CA VAL A 156 -33.13 7.80 -27.59
C VAL A 156 -31.85 7.40 -28.31
N GLN A 157 -31.30 8.28 -29.15
CA GLN A 157 -30.04 8.05 -29.87
C GLN A 157 -28.86 7.88 -28.91
N ARG A 158 -28.78 8.70 -27.86
CA ARG A 158 -27.73 8.56 -26.83
C ARG A 158 -27.83 7.22 -26.10
N LYS A 159 -29.04 6.81 -25.70
CA LYS A 159 -29.25 5.51 -25.06
C LYS A 159 -28.84 4.34 -25.95
N ILE A 160 -29.17 4.40 -27.24
CA ILE A 160 -28.71 3.40 -28.22
C ILE A 160 -27.17 3.39 -28.29
N LEU A 161 -26.53 4.55 -28.32
CA LEU A 161 -25.07 4.66 -28.39
C LEU A 161 -24.37 4.06 -27.15
N PHE A 162 -24.87 4.34 -25.94
CA PHE A 162 -24.31 3.76 -24.71
C PHE A 162 -24.51 2.23 -24.65
N LEU A 163 -25.67 1.73 -25.03
CA LEU A 163 -25.87 0.28 -25.08
C LEU A 163 -24.98 -0.39 -26.13
N LEU A 164 -24.65 0.30 -27.23
CA LEU A 164 -23.67 -0.21 -28.19
C LEU A 164 -22.24 -0.20 -27.64
N SER A 165 -21.84 0.79 -26.84
CA SER A 165 -20.52 0.78 -26.18
C SER A 165 -20.40 -0.35 -25.16
N ASP A 166 -21.50 -0.68 -24.50
CA ASP A 166 -21.58 -1.76 -23.51
C ASP A 166 -21.67 -3.16 -24.17
N GLY A 167 -21.73 -3.24 -25.50
CA GLY A 167 -21.69 -4.49 -26.27
C GLY A 167 -23.04 -5.14 -26.54
N TYR A 168 -24.16 -4.47 -26.29
CA TYR A 168 -25.49 -5.01 -26.57
C TYR A 168 -25.79 -5.12 -28.06
N THR A 169 -26.53 -6.17 -28.43
CA THR A 169 -26.99 -6.40 -29.80
C THR A 169 -28.22 -5.56 -30.13
N LYS A 170 -28.49 -5.40 -31.43
CA LYS A 170 -29.65 -4.65 -31.93
C LYS A 170 -30.98 -5.12 -31.32
N ASP A 171 -31.22 -6.42 -31.28
CA ASP A 171 -32.51 -6.97 -30.83
C ASP A 171 -32.70 -6.79 -29.31
N GLU A 172 -31.60 -6.86 -28.54
CA GLU A 172 -31.59 -6.54 -27.12
C GLU A 172 -31.89 -5.06 -26.88
N ILE A 173 -31.26 -4.15 -27.64
CA ILE A 173 -31.49 -2.70 -27.53
C ILE A 173 -32.94 -2.34 -27.87
N ILE A 174 -33.49 -2.90 -28.95
CA ILE A 174 -34.89 -2.70 -29.36
C ILE A 174 -35.83 -3.14 -28.23
N SER A 175 -35.57 -4.31 -27.65
CA SER A 175 -36.38 -4.88 -26.57
C SER A 175 -36.28 -4.06 -25.28
N MET A 176 -35.08 -3.61 -24.90
CA MET A 176 -34.82 -2.81 -23.69
C MET A 176 -35.42 -1.42 -23.78
N LEU A 177 -35.27 -0.76 -24.94
CA LEU A 177 -35.77 0.60 -25.14
C LEU A 177 -37.26 0.64 -25.54
N LYS A 178 -37.87 -0.52 -25.81
CA LYS A 178 -39.26 -0.66 -26.27
C LYS A 178 -39.54 0.22 -27.50
N ILE A 179 -38.61 0.24 -28.44
CA ILE A 179 -38.72 0.95 -29.71
C ILE A 179 -38.97 -0.05 -30.83
N ASP A 180 -39.39 0.42 -32.00
CA ASP A 180 -39.47 -0.43 -33.18
C ASP A 180 -38.17 -0.42 -33.99
N ASN A 181 -38.08 -1.35 -34.94
CA ASN A 181 -36.93 -1.48 -35.83
C ASN A 181 -36.73 -0.23 -36.71
N PHE A 182 -37.81 0.48 -37.04
CA PHE A 182 -37.76 1.68 -37.87
C PHE A 182 -37.05 2.82 -37.12
N LEU A 183 -37.48 3.11 -35.89
CA LEU A 183 -36.94 4.11 -35.01
C LEU A 183 -35.50 3.81 -34.61
N TYR A 184 -35.15 2.53 -34.41
CA TYR A 184 -33.76 2.12 -34.23
C TYR A 184 -32.90 2.47 -35.45
N ASN A 185 -33.33 2.10 -36.66
CA ASN A 185 -32.57 2.35 -37.88
C ASN A 185 -32.44 3.86 -38.17
N ASP A 186 -33.50 4.64 -37.97
CA ASP A 186 -33.50 6.10 -38.10
C ASP A 186 -32.53 6.75 -37.09
N SER A 187 -32.59 6.30 -35.83
CA SER A 187 -31.64 6.73 -34.79
C SER A 187 -30.19 6.41 -35.17
N MET A 188 -29.94 5.23 -35.75
CA MET A 188 -28.61 4.85 -36.22
C MET A 188 -28.13 5.70 -37.41
N MET A 189 -29.02 6.14 -38.29
CA MET A 189 -28.67 7.09 -39.37
C MET A 189 -28.25 8.45 -38.81
N ALA A 190 -28.94 8.93 -37.77
CA ALA A 190 -28.59 10.18 -37.09
C ALA A 190 -27.27 10.11 -36.32
N ILE A 191 -27.02 8.98 -35.62
CA ILE A 191 -25.74 8.70 -34.94
C ILE A 191 -24.59 8.65 -35.96
N LYS A 192 -24.80 7.99 -37.11
CA LYS A 192 -23.80 7.85 -38.18
C LYS A 192 -23.73 9.06 -39.11
N ASN A 193 -24.45 10.14 -38.86
CA ASN A 193 -24.48 11.30 -39.75
C ASN A 193 -23.10 11.97 -39.80
N GLU A 194 -22.59 12.21 -41.01
CA GLU A 194 -21.27 12.81 -41.24
C GLU A 194 -21.11 14.20 -40.59
N LYS A 195 -22.20 14.99 -40.48
CA LYS A 195 -22.16 16.28 -39.78
C LYS A 195 -21.88 16.10 -38.28
N ASN A 196 -22.43 15.06 -37.68
CA ASN A 196 -22.21 14.74 -36.27
C ASN A 196 -20.82 14.12 -36.07
N LYS A 197 -20.41 13.17 -36.93
CA LYS A 197 -19.09 12.54 -36.86
C LYS A 197 -17.92 13.51 -36.98
N ARG A 198 -18.05 14.60 -37.75
CA ARG A 198 -17.01 15.64 -37.87
C ARG A 198 -16.60 16.23 -36.52
N LYS A 199 -17.53 16.33 -35.56
CA LYS A 199 -17.27 16.85 -34.21
C LYS A 199 -16.29 15.99 -33.42
N ILE A 200 -16.32 14.67 -33.62
CA ILE A 200 -15.47 13.69 -32.95
C ILE A 200 -14.34 13.15 -33.83
N GLN A 201 -14.18 13.67 -35.05
CA GLN A 201 -13.20 13.16 -36.02
C GLN A 201 -11.75 13.25 -35.53
N MET A 202 -11.44 14.22 -34.67
CA MET A 202 -10.12 14.36 -34.06
C MET A 202 -9.86 13.33 -32.95
N LEU A 203 -10.91 12.76 -32.35
CA LEU A 203 -10.79 11.69 -31.34
C LEU A 203 -10.53 10.32 -31.97
N ILE A 204 -11.00 10.11 -33.20
CA ILE A 204 -10.92 8.82 -33.91
C ILE A 204 -9.56 8.62 -34.62
N ARG A 205 -8.77 9.67 -34.84
CA ARG A 205 -7.51 9.65 -35.62
C ARG A 205 -6.24 9.36 -34.79
N ARG A 206 -6.35 8.75 -33.61
CA ARG A 206 -5.18 8.33 -32.81
C ARG A 206 -4.82 6.87 -33.06
#